data_AF-A0A3C0WKB5-F1
#
_entry.id   AF-A0A3C0WKB5-F1
#
_cell.length_a   1.000
_cell.length_b   1.000
_cell.length_c   1.000
_cell.angle_alpha   90.00
_cell.angle_beta   90.00
_cell.angle_gamma   90.00
#
_symmetry.space_group_name_H-M   'P 1'
#
loop_
_entity.id
_entity.type
_entity.pdbx_description
1 polymer ?
#
loop_
_entity_poly.entity_id
_entity_poly.type
_entity_poly.pdbx_seq_one_letter_code
_entity_poly.pdbx_strand_id
1 'polypeptide(L)'
;GASGYVIWDTFMWDHPYGMEDDPKNPWQEPYARLANGALSYFYPPKRDGLPESPDFTVTPSLRIMTFRESVDDYEYARILDDLVDRAEQLGVDTARARIVLDEISSMFPGTVEWTLNDAWYANLRDRMASAIVDLKDRLP
;
A
#
# COMPACT_ATOMS: atom_id res chain seq x y z
N GLY A 1 -4.51 12.62 -10.93
CA GLY A 1 -5.06 11.48 -10.16
C GLY A 1 -5.46 11.93 -8.77
N ALA A 2 -5.92 11.02 -7.91
CA ALA A 2 -6.14 11.29 -6.48
C ALA A 2 -4.81 11.57 -5.77
N SER A 3 -4.83 12.35 -4.69
CA SER A 3 -3.64 12.76 -3.92
C SER A 3 -3.34 11.90 -2.70
N GLY A 4 -4.10 10.82 -2.51
CA GLY A 4 -3.95 9.95 -1.35
C GLY A 4 -5.12 8.98 -1.19
N TYR A 5 -5.08 8.24 -0.09
CA TYR A 5 -6.06 7.24 0.28
C TYR A 5 -6.48 7.45 1.73
N VAL A 6 -7.77 7.28 2.00
CA VAL A 6 -8.34 7.39 3.35
C VAL A 6 -9.13 6.13 3.64
N ILE A 7 -8.88 5.57 4.82
CA ILE A 7 -9.64 4.45 5.37
C ILE A 7 -10.22 4.85 6.73
N TRP A 8 -11.50 4.54 6.93
CA TRP A 8 -12.24 5.00 8.11
C TRP A 8 -12.05 4.10 9.33
N ASP A 9 -11.70 2.82 9.13
CA ASP A 9 -11.53 1.84 10.23
C ASP A 9 -10.15 1.22 10.24
N THR A 10 -9.43 1.40 11.34
CA THR A 10 -8.08 0.84 11.50
C THR A 10 -7.88 0.10 12.83
N PHE A 11 -8.57 0.53 13.90
CA PHE A 11 -8.44 0.00 15.27
C PHE A 11 -9.80 -0.39 15.91
N MET A 12 -10.81 -0.76 15.11
CA MET A 12 -12.13 -1.12 15.65
C MET A 12 -12.17 -2.60 16.03
N TRP A 13 -11.80 -2.90 17.28
CA TRP A 13 -11.80 -4.26 17.84
C TRP A 13 -13.13 -4.64 18.51
N ASP A 14 -13.74 -3.69 19.22
CA ASP A 14 -15.12 -3.80 19.72
C ASP A 14 -16.00 -2.84 18.92
N HIS A 15 -17.06 -3.36 18.32
CA HIS A 15 -17.96 -2.59 17.46
C HIS A 15 -19.39 -3.14 17.49
N PRO A 16 -20.40 -2.29 17.25
CA PRO A 16 -21.81 -2.71 17.26
C PRO A 16 -22.21 -3.59 16.06
N TYR A 17 -21.30 -3.81 15.10
CA TYR A 17 -21.55 -4.61 13.89
C TYR A 17 -21.27 -6.12 14.05
N GLY A 18 -20.96 -6.58 15.27
CA GLY A 18 -20.75 -7.99 15.59
C GLY A 18 -22.06 -8.72 15.91
N MET A 19 -22.01 -10.05 16.03
CA MET A 19 -23.12 -10.84 16.57
C MET A 19 -23.16 -10.72 18.10
N GLU A 20 -24.29 -11.07 18.72
CA GLU A 20 -24.46 -10.99 20.19
C GLU A 20 -23.42 -11.86 20.94
N ASP A 21 -23.05 -13.00 20.35
CA ASP A 21 -22.06 -13.95 20.89
C ASP A 21 -20.65 -13.79 20.28
N ASP A 22 -20.38 -12.69 19.58
CA ASP A 22 -19.07 -12.43 19.00
C ASP A 22 -18.03 -12.25 20.11
N PRO A 23 -16.88 -12.94 20.08
CA PRO A 23 -15.80 -12.74 21.05
C PRO A 23 -15.25 -11.31 21.05
N LYS A 24 -15.61 -10.47 20.05
CA LYS A 24 -15.14 -9.08 19.87
C LYS A 24 -13.63 -9.00 19.88
N ASN A 25 -13.02 -10.05 19.31
CA ASN A 25 -11.60 -10.27 19.30
C ASN A 25 -11.18 -10.66 17.89
N PRO A 26 -10.57 -9.74 17.11
CA PRO A 26 -10.25 -9.99 15.71
C PRO A 26 -9.21 -11.10 15.52
N TRP A 27 -8.51 -11.53 16.58
CA TRP A 27 -7.63 -12.70 16.53
C TRP A 27 -8.37 -14.04 16.47
N GLN A 28 -9.59 -14.10 17.01
CA GLN A 28 -10.39 -15.32 17.08
C GLN A 28 -11.45 -15.32 15.98
N GLU A 29 -12.15 -14.20 15.82
CA GLU A 29 -13.19 -14.01 14.81
C GLU A 29 -12.99 -12.64 14.13
N PRO A 30 -12.44 -12.62 12.89
CA PRO A 30 -12.27 -11.37 12.15
C PRO A 30 -13.52 -10.94 11.39
N TYR A 31 -14.58 -11.75 11.34
CA TYR A 31 -15.81 -11.42 10.62
C TYR A 31 -16.58 -10.28 11.31
N ALA A 32 -16.76 -9.19 10.58
CA ALA A 32 -17.75 -8.17 10.89
C ALA A 32 -18.86 -8.18 9.84
N ARG A 33 -20.04 -7.59 10.15
CA ARG A 33 -21.18 -7.45 9.22
C ARG A 33 -20.80 -6.97 7.81
N LEU A 34 -19.73 -6.18 7.67
CA LEU A 34 -19.28 -5.60 6.41
C LEU A 34 -18.33 -6.51 5.60
N ALA A 35 -17.47 -7.29 6.26
CA ALA A 35 -16.60 -8.34 5.72
C ALA A 35 -15.57 -8.78 6.78
N ASN A 36 -14.86 -9.88 6.52
CA ASN A 36 -13.70 -10.31 7.31
C ASN A 36 -12.60 -9.24 7.32
N GLY A 37 -12.21 -8.80 8.52
CA GLY A 37 -11.11 -7.86 8.73
C GLY A 37 -11.39 -6.44 8.23
N ALA A 38 -12.63 -6.12 7.82
CA ALA A 38 -13.00 -4.81 7.29
C ALA A 38 -12.71 -3.67 8.29
N LEU A 39 -12.86 -3.94 9.59
CA LEU A 39 -12.83 -2.95 10.66
C LEU A 39 -11.49 -2.90 11.43
N SER A 40 -10.61 -3.90 11.21
CA SER A 40 -9.37 -4.08 11.97
C SER A 40 -8.19 -4.27 11.03
N TYR A 41 -7.35 -3.25 10.87
CA TYR A 41 -6.06 -3.33 10.15
C TYR A 41 -4.88 -3.48 11.09
N PHE A 42 -5.06 -3.09 12.34
CA PHE A 42 -4.16 -3.34 13.45
C PHE A 42 -4.88 -4.24 14.43
N TYR A 43 -4.14 -5.17 15.02
CA TYR A 43 -4.66 -6.14 15.97
C TYR A 43 -4.22 -5.80 17.39
N PRO A 44 -5.05 -6.13 18.41
CA PRO A 44 -4.71 -5.86 19.79
C PRO A 44 -3.47 -6.66 20.23
N PRO A 45 -2.69 -6.18 21.21
CA PRO A 45 -1.50 -6.89 21.69
C PRO A 45 -1.77 -8.31 22.19
N LYS A 46 -2.85 -8.46 22.97
CA LYS A 46 -3.30 -9.76 23.46
C LYS A 46 -4.18 -10.44 22.41
N ARG A 47 -3.88 -11.72 22.17
CA ARG A 47 -4.68 -12.61 21.32
C ARG A 47 -5.95 -13.13 21.97
N ASP A 48 -6.01 -13.06 23.30
CA ASP A 48 -7.17 -13.47 24.08
C ASP A 48 -7.24 -12.65 25.37
N GLY A 49 -8.47 -12.26 25.73
CA GLY A 49 -8.76 -11.37 26.86
C GLY A 49 -8.21 -9.94 26.72
N LEU A 50 -8.32 -9.18 27.81
CA LEU A 50 -7.86 -7.79 27.90
C LEU A 50 -6.54 -7.69 28.67
N PRO A 51 -5.69 -6.69 28.37
CA PRO A 51 -4.50 -6.43 29.16
C PRO A 51 -4.87 -5.82 30.53
N GLU A 52 -4.10 -6.15 31.57
CA GLU A 52 -4.33 -5.63 32.94
C GLU A 52 -3.91 -4.16 33.09
N SER A 53 -3.08 -3.67 32.16
CA SER A 53 -2.61 -2.30 32.03
C SER A 53 -2.62 -1.88 30.55
N PRO A 54 -2.57 -0.58 30.22
CA PRO A 54 -2.46 -0.15 28.82
C PRO A 54 -1.26 -0.80 28.11
N ASP A 55 -1.52 -1.42 26.97
CA ASP A 55 -0.52 -2.05 26.10
C ASP A 55 -0.64 -1.45 24.70
N PHE A 56 0.43 -0.83 24.23
CA PHE A 56 0.50 -0.14 22.95
C PHE A 56 1.22 -0.93 21.87
N THR A 57 1.51 -2.22 22.11
CA THR A 57 2.19 -3.12 21.16
C THR A 57 1.23 -3.72 20.12
N VAL A 58 0.48 -2.85 19.44
CA VAL A 58 -0.45 -3.24 18.37
C VAL A 58 0.29 -3.94 17.23
N THR A 59 -0.32 -4.97 16.66
CA THR A 59 0.28 -5.71 15.55
C THR A 59 -0.31 -5.24 14.21
N PRO A 60 0.48 -4.73 13.26
CA PRO A 60 -0.03 -4.39 11.94
C PRO A 60 -0.39 -5.67 11.17
N SER A 61 -1.50 -5.62 10.42
CA SER A 61 -1.85 -6.68 9.48
C SER A 61 -0.92 -6.69 8.27
N LEU A 62 -0.88 -7.83 7.56
CA LEU A 62 -0.23 -7.88 6.25
C LEU A 62 -0.81 -6.83 5.29
N ARG A 63 -2.12 -6.58 5.33
CA ARG A 63 -2.80 -5.61 4.47
C ARG A 63 -2.25 -4.19 4.61
N ILE A 64 -2.07 -3.71 5.85
CA ILE A 64 -1.54 -2.36 6.05
C ILE A 64 -0.05 -2.27 5.72
N MET A 65 0.70 -3.35 5.93
CA MET A 65 2.11 -3.40 5.52
C MET A 65 2.27 -3.38 4.00
N THR A 66 1.48 -4.18 3.27
CA THR A 66 1.46 -4.14 1.80
C THR A 66 0.98 -2.79 1.29
N PHE A 67 -0.05 -2.19 1.89
CA PHE A 67 -0.50 -0.86 1.53
C PHE A 67 0.62 0.19 1.72
N ARG A 68 1.34 0.15 2.85
CA ARG A 68 2.50 1.01 3.09
C ARG A 68 3.57 0.84 2.02
N GLU A 69 3.88 -0.40 1.63
CA GLU A 69 4.84 -0.65 0.54
C GLU A 69 4.36 -0.05 -0.79
N SER A 70 3.06 -0.11 -1.09
CA SER A 70 2.50 0.53 -2.29
C SER A 70 2.51 2.06 -2.23
N VAL A 71 2.50 2.66 -1.03
CA VAL A 71 2.74 4.11 -0.89
C VAL A 71 4.18 4.44 -1.28
N ASP A 72 5.16 3.65 -0.85
CA ASP A 72 6.55 3.83 -1.28
C ASP A 72 6.71 3.70 -2.81
N ASP A 73 5.97 2.75 -3.43
CA ASP A 73 5.92 2.59 -4.89
C ASP A 73 5.34 3.82 -5.61
N TYR A 74 4.28 4.41 -5.05
CA TYR A 74 3.71 5.66 -5.56
C TYR A 74 4.72 6.80 -5.50
N GLU A 75 5.46 6.93 -4.39
CA GLU A 75 6.50 7.95 -4.26
C GLU A 75 7.63 7.73 -5.27
N TYR A 76 8.01 6.48 -5.56
CA TYR A 76 8.99 6.17 -6.60
C TYR A 76 8.50 6.61 -7.98
N ALA A 77 7.24 6.30 -8.33
CA ALA A 77 6.65 6.74 -9.58
C ALA A 77 6.61 8.28 -9.67
N ARG A 78 6.23 8.96 -8.59
CA ARG A 78 6.18 10.43 -8.52
C ARG A 78 7.56 11.06 -8.71
N ILE A 79 8.59 10.54 -8.04
CA ILE A 79 9.98 11.00 -8.20
C ILE A 79 10.46 10.78 -9.63
N LEU A 80 10.17 9.62 -10.23
CA LEU A 80 10.57 9.33 -11.59
C LEU A 80 9.89 10.26 -12.60
N ASP A 81 8.60 10.53 -12.43
CA ASP A 81 7.82 11.45 -13.26
C ASP A 81 8.39 12.89 -13.21
N ASP A 82 8.69 13.41 -12.02
CA ASP A 82 9.36 14.72 -11.86
C ASP A 82 10.73 14.78 -12.56
N LEU A 83 11.50 13.70 -12.49
CA LEU A 83 12.81 13.62 -13.15
C LEU A 83 12.68 13.56 -14.66
N VAL A 84 11.67 12.85 -15.19
CA VAL A 84 11.36 12.82 -16.62
C VAL A 84 11.00 14.21 -17.11
N ASP A 85 10.10 14.91 -16.42
CA ASP A 85 9.71 16.28 -16.78
C ASP A 85 10.91 17.22 -16.81
N ARG A 86 11.78 17.14 -15.79
CA ARG A 86 13.00 17.96 -15.73
C ARG A 86 14.01 17.59 -16.83
N ALA A 87 14.22 16.30 -17.09
CA ALA A 87 15.12 15.83 -18.12
C ALA A 87 14.69 16.29 -19.52
N GLU A 88 13.40 16.29 -19.80
CA GLU A 88 12.87 16.75 -21.09
C GLU A 88 13.04 18.24 -21.30
N GLN A 89 12.84 19.05 -20.26
CA GLN A 89 13.13 20.49 -20.30
C GLN A 89 14.61 20.77 -20.63
N LEU A 90 15.50 19.84 -20.29
CA LEU A 90 16.94 19.93 -20.52
C LEU A 90 17.41 19.15 -21.77
N GLY A 91 16.50 18.51 -22.51
CA GLY A 91 16.83 17.72 -23.70
C GLY A 91 17.59 16.42 -23.41
N VAL A 92 17.48 15.88 -22.20
CA VAL A 92 18.05 14.59 -21.80
C VAL A 92 17.07 13.46 -22.16
N ASP A 93 17.57 12.37 -22.76
CA ASP A 93 16.73 11.22 -23.17
C ASP A 93 16.06 10.51 -21.97
N THR A 94 14.73 10.40 -22.03
CA THR A 94 13.85 9.82 -21.00
C THR A 94 13.13 8.53 -21.44
N ALA A 95 13.41 8.01 -22.65
CA ALA A 95 12.60 6.93 -23.25
C ALA A 95 12.43 5.71 -22.33
N ARG A 96 13.52 5.28 -21.67
CA ARG A 96 13.49 4.16 -20.72
C ARG A 96 12.62 4.44 -19.49
N ALA A 97 12.72 5.64 -18.93
CA ALA A 97 11.94 6.03 -17.75
C ALA A 97 10.45 6.11 -18.07
N ARG A 98 10.09 6.63 -19.25
CA ARG A 98 8.70 6.66 -19.72
C ARG A 98 8.10 5.27 -19.87
N ILE A 99 8.83 4.32 -20.47
CA ILE A 99 8.37 2.92 -20.58
C ILE A 99 8.04 2.34 -19.20
N VAL A 100 8.88 2.59 -18.20
CA VAL A 100 8.64 2.10 -16.83
C VAL A 100 7.38 2.73 -16.21
N LEU A 101 7.17 4.03 -16.39
CA LEU A 101 5.96 4.71 -15.90
C LEU A 101 4.69 4.19 -16.60
N ASP A 102 4.74 4.03 -17.92
CA ASP A 102 3.62 3.54 -18.72
C ASP A 102 3.20 2.12 -18.31
N GLU A 103 4.15 1.28 -17.93
CA GLU A 103 3.89 -0.08 -17.46
C GLU A 103 3.09 -0.16 -16.15
N ILE A 104 3.06 0.90 -15.32
CA ILE A 104 2.22 0.95 -14.11
C ILE A 104 0.76 0.67 -14.44
N SER A 105 0.28 1.10 -15.62
CA SER A 105 -1.07 0.81 -16.09
C SER A 105 -1.40 -0.69 -16.16
N SER A 106 -0.39 -1.55 -16.35
CA SER A 106 -0.55 -3.01 -16.37
C SER A 106 -0.92 -3.59 -15.00
N MET A 107 -0.81 -2.80 -13.93
CA MET A 107 -1.38 -3.13 -12.63
C MET A 107 -2.89 -3.35 -12.72
N PHE A 108 -3.57 -2.61 -13.60
CA PHE A 108 -5.02 -2.60 -13.76
C PHE A 108 -5.41 -3.13 -15.15
N PRO A 109 -5.40 -4.47 -15.35
CA PRO A 109 -5.78 -5.06 -16.64
C PRO A 109 -7.23 -4.76 -17.03
N GLY A 110 -8.06 -4.35 -16.07
CA GLY A 110 -9.42 -3.87 -16.29
C GLY A 110 -9.83 -2.85 -15.23
N THR A 111 -11.02 -2.28 -15.37
CA THR A 111 -11.53 -1.20 -14.50
C THR A 111 -11.73 -1.63 -13.03
N VAL A 112 -11.92 -2.93 -12.80
CA VAL A 112 -12.22 -3.50 -11.48
C VAL A 112 -11.28 -4.67 -11.11
N GLU A 113 -10.25 -4.88 -11.92
CA GLU A 113 -9.32 -6.00 -11.79
C GLU A 113 -7.92 -5.45 -11.58
N TRP A 114 -7.15 -6.12 -10.72
CA TRP A 114 -5.73 -5.85 -10.56
C TRP A 114 -4.93 -7.15 -10.71
N THR A 115 -3.70 -7.03 -11.18
CA THR A 115 -2.81 -8.19 -11.29
C THR A 115 -2.47 -8.76 -9.91
N LEU A 116 -2.40 -10.09 -9.82
CA LEU A 116 -1.97 -10.85 -8.64
C LEU A 116 -0.50 -11.29 -8.73
N ASN A 117 0.24 -10.81 -9.73
CA ASN A 117 1.64 -11.18 -9.95
C ASN A 117 2.58 -10.32 -9.09
N ASP A 118 2.88 -10.80 -7.88
CA ASP A 118 3.80 -10.20 -6.91
C ASP A 118 5.22 -9.98 -7.44
N ALA A 119 5.76 -10.97 -8.16
CA ALA A 119 7.09 -10.91 -8.74
C ALA A 119 7.21 -9.77 -9.77
N TRP A 120 6.14 -9.52 -10.53
CA TRP A 120 6.09 -8.40 -11.46
C TRP A 120 6.12 -7.05 -10.74
N TYR A 121 5.40 -6.89 -9.62
CA TYR A 121 5.45 -5.65 -8.82
C TYR A 121 6.85 -5.36 -8.28
N ALA A 122 7.50 -6.37 -7.69
CA ALA A 122 8.86 -6.23 -7.19
C ALA A 122 9.83 -5.82 -8.31
N ASN A 123 9.69 -6.44 -9.49
CA ASN A 123 10.50 -6.09 -10.65
C ASN A 123 10.21 -4.67 -11.19
N LEU A 124 8.95 -4.22 -11.18
CA LEU A 124 8.60 -2.84 -11.55
C LEU A 124 9.23 -1.83 -10.59
N ARG A 125 9.19 -2.08 -9.27
CA ARG A 125 9.86 -1.25 -8.26
C ARG A 125 11.36 -1.10 -8.52
N ASP A 126 12.05 -2.21 -8.79
CA ASP A 126 13.49 -2.19 -9.07
C ASP A 126 13.81 -1.39 -10.34
N ARG A 127 12.96 -1.50 -11.37
CA ARG A 127 13.12 -0.74 -12.62
C ARG A 127 12.86 0.74 -12.42
N MET A 128 11.88 1.12 -11.60
CA MET A 128 11.66 2.51 -11.20
C MET A 128 12.89 3.07 -10.46
N ALA A 129 13.37 2.35 -9.44
CA ALA A 129 14.54 2.77 -8.67
C ALA A 129 15.78 2.95 -9.57
N SER A 130 16.02 2.00 -10.48
CA SER A 130 17.14 2.07 -11.43
C SER A 130 17.02 3.27 -12.38
N ALA A 131 15.82 3.56 -12.89
CA ALA A 131 15.59 4.70 -13.77
C ALA A 131 15.73 6.04 -13.05
N ILE A 132 15.32 6.11 -11.77
CA ILE A 132 15.53 7.29 -10.91
C ILE A 132 17.02 7.58 -10.76
N VAL A 133 17.84 6.56 -10.45
CA VAL A 133 19.29 6.73 -10.28
C VAL A 133 19.94 7.17 -11.60
N ASP A 134 19.61 6.52 -12.73
CA ASP A 134 20.13 6.88 -14.06
C ASP A 134 19.86 8.35 -14.41
N LEU A 135 18.61 8.80 -14.24
CA LEU A 135 18.27 10.20 -14.54
C LEU A 135 18.94 11.18 -13.59
N LYS A 136 19.03 10.85 -12.29
CA LYS A 136 19.74 11.71 -11.33
C LYS A 136 21.23 11.88 -11.69
N ASP A 137 21.89 10.84 -12.18
CA ASP A 137 23.30 10.90 -12.58
C ASP A 137 23.53 11.69 -13.87
N ARG A 138 22.51 11.76 -14.73
CA ARG A 138 22.57 12.47 -16.03
C ARG A 138 22.08 13.91 -15.95
N LEU A 139 21.41 14.27 -14.87
CA LEU A 139 20.89 15.61 -14.62
C LEU A 139 21.94 16.47 -13.86
N PRO A 140 22.07 17.75 -14.23
CA PRO A 140 22.98 18.69 -13.56
C PRO A 140 22.46 19.16 -12.19
#